data_AF-A0A0B8T1J0-F1
#
_entry.id   AF-A0A0B8T1J0-F1
#
_cell.length_a   1.000
_cell.length_b   1.000
_cell.length_c   1.000
_cell.angle_alpha   90.00
_cell.angle_beta   90.00
_cell.angle_gamma   90.00
#
_symmetry.space_group_name_H-M   'P 1'
#
loop_
_entity.id
_entity.type
_entity.pdbx_description
1 polymer ?
#
loop_
_entity_poly.entity_id
_entity_poly.type
_entity_poly.pdbx_seq_one_letter_code
_entity_poly.pdbx_strand_id
1 'polypeptide(L)' 'MMNFNRKFEQTIDGQQVVFDVTYDPTTHHFHVLETGRETGYLLKYDMTTRVWSTEGDAQPTLPAEELATLVQKSFGHFV' A
#
# COMPACT_ATOMS: atom_id res chain seq x y z
N MET A 1 18.88 -4.60 10.73
CA MET A 1 18.05 -5.26 9.69
C MET A 1 17.00 -4.27 9.24
N MET A 2 16.91 -3.98 7.94
CA MET A 2 15.90 -3.07 7.41
C MET A 2 14.53 -3.76 7.51
N ASN A 3 13.59 -3.16 8.23
CA ASN A 3 12.22 -3.71 8.29
C ASN A 3 11.46 -3.19 7.07
N PHE A 4 11.16 -4.09 6.14
CA PHE A 4 10.39 -3.80 4.93
C PHE A 4 8.88 -3.95 5.11
N ASN A 5 8.43 -4.34 6.30
CA ASN A 5 7.02 -4.50 6.62
C ASN A 5 6.52 -3.32 7.45
N ARG A 6 5.33 -2.81 7.13
CA ARG A 6 4.61 -1.84 7.93
C ARG A 6 3.17 -2.25 8.05
N LYS A 7 2.63 -2.03 9.25
CA LYS A 7 1.22 -2.22 9.55
C LYS A 7 0.65 -0.90 10.02
N PHE A 8 -0.47 -0.49 9.45
CA PHE A 8 -1.18 0.71 9.85
C PHE A 8 -2.69 0.54 9.67
N GLU A 9 -3.45 1.42 10.29
CA GLU A 9 -4.91 1.36 10.35
C GLU A 9 -5.49 2.64 9.76
N GLN A 10 -6.59 2.50 9.02
CA GLN A 10 -7.36 3.62 8.51
C GLN A 10 -8.85 3.34 8.67
N THR A 11 -9.61 4.37 9.05
CA THR A 11 -11.08 4.27 9.08
C THR A 11 -11.64 4.66 7.72
N ILE A 12 -12.37 3.75 7.09
CA ILE A 12 -13.00 3.93 5.77
C ILE A 12 -14.48 3.60 5.94
N ASP A 13 -15.35 4.55 5.62
CA ASP A 13 -16.81 4.41 5.76
C ASP A 13 -17.27 3.93 7.16
N GLY A 14 -16.54 4.34 8.20
CA GLY A 14 -16.82 3.96 9.59
C GLY A 14 -16.30 2.58 10.00
N GLN A 15 -15.66 1.85 9.09
CA GLN A 15 -15.00 0.57 9.37
C GLN A 15 -13.49 0.76 9.48
N GLN A 16 -12.88 0.16 10.51
CA GLN A 16 -11.43 0.12 10.65
C GLN A 16 -10.86 -0.97 9.72
N VAL A 17 -9.97 -0.56 8.82
CA VAL A 17 -9.24 -1.46 7.92
C VAL A 17 -7.77 -1.41 8.32
N VAL A 18 -7.18 -2.59 8.56
CA VAL A 18 -5.75 -2.71 8.80
C VAL A 18 -5.05 -3.14 7.52
N PHE A 19 -3.98 -2.42 7.19
CA PHE A 19 -3.12 -2.64 6.02
C PHE A 19 -1.80 -3.24 6.50
N ASP A 20 -1.45 -4.40 5.98
CA ASP A 20 -0.13 -5.01 6.11
C ASP A 20 0.61 -4.82 4.78
N VAL A 21 1.74 -4.13 4.83
CA VAL A 21 2.44 -3.65 3.64
C VAL A 21 3.89 -4.08 3.67
N THR A 22 4.30 -4.82 2.64
CA THR A 22 5.68 -5.25 2.43
C THR A 22 6.28 -4.50 1.25
N TYR A 23 7.39 -3.81 1.46
CA TYR A 23 8.16 -3.18 0.39
C TYR A 23 9.12 -4.17 -0.25
N ASP A 24 9.11 -4.27 -1.58
CA ASP A 24 10.08 -5.04 -2.36
C ASP A 24 11.19 -4.10 -2.88
N PRO A 25 12.43 -4.19 -2.37
CA PRO A 25 13.54 -3.34 -2.81
C PRO A 25 14.03 -3.65 -4.23
N THR A 26 13.65 -4.78 -4.83
CA THR A 26 14.05 -5.18 -6.18
C THR A 26 13.22 -4.43 -7.23
N THR A 27 11.93 -4.29 -6.97
CA THR A 27 10.97 -3.68 -7.90
C THR A 27 10.50 -2.30 -7.46
N HIS A 28 10.79 -1.90 -6.22
CA HIS A 28 10.26 -0.70 -5.56
C HIS A 28 8.73 -0.69 -5.44
N HIS A 29 8.08 -1.84 -5.58
CA HIS A 29 6.64 -1.98 -5.36
C HIS A 29 6.32 -2.27 -3.90
N PHE A 30 5.07 -2.04 -3.54
CA PHE A 30 4.52 -2.43 -2.24
C PHE A 30 3.50 -3.53 -2.45
N HIS A 31 3.66 -4.64 -1.73
CA HIS A 31 2.61 -5.64 -1.61
C HIS A 31 1.72 -5.27 -0.43
N VAL A 32 0.42 -5.15 -0.67
CA VAL A 32 -0.57 -4.68 0.31
C VAL A 32 -1.59 -5.78 0.56
N LEU A 33 -1.79 -6.11 1.83
CA LEU A 33 -2.85 -7.01 2.30
C LEU A 33 -3.75 -6.26 3.28
N GLU A 34 -5.04 -6.20 2.96
CA GLU A 34 -6.04 -5.60 3.83
C GLU A 34 -6.71 -6.65 4.71
N THR A 35 -7.16 -6.23 5.89
CA THR A 35 -7.88 -7.11 6.82
C THR A 35 -9.17 -7.64 6.19
N GLY A 36 -9.40 -8.96 6.33
CA GLY A 36 -10.58 -9.62 5.78
C GLY A 36 -10.44 -10.04 4.31
N ARG A 37 -9.25 -9.86 3.71
CA ARG A 37 -8.94 -10.36 2.36
C ARG A 37 -8.01 -11.56 2.42
N GLU A 38 -8.21 -12.50 1.50
CA GLU A 38 -7.35 -13.67 1.32
C GLU A 38 -6.16 -13.40 0.40
N THR A 39 -6.31 -12.43 -0.52
CA THR A 39 -5.29 -12.06 -1.50
C THR A 39 -4.91 -10.59 -1.39
N GLY A 40 -3.61 -10.33 -1.56
CA GLY A 40 -3.06 -8.98 -1.63
C GLY A 40 -3.03 -8.43 -3.06
N TYR A 41 -2.61 -7.19 -3.19
CA TYR A 41 -2.38 -6.52 -4.46
C TYR A 41 -1.08 -5.71 -4.41
N LEU A 42 -0.57 -5.31 -5.57
CA LEU A 42 0.58 -4.44 -5.69
C LEU A 42 0.14 -2.99 -5.76
N LEU A 43 0.88 -2.12 -5.08
CA LEU A 43 0.85 -0.67 -5.25
C LEU A 43 2.19 -0.24 -5.89
N LYS A 44 2.08 0.48 -7.01
CA LYS A 44 3.19 0.75 -7.93
C LYS A 44 3.22 2.23 -8.28
N TYR A 45 4.42 2.81 -8.32
CA TYR A 45 4.63 4.16 -8.83
C TYR A 45 5.23 4.11 -10.23
N ASP A 46 4.55 4.70 -11.21
CA ASP A 46 5.08 4.82 -12.56
C ASP A 46 5.94 6.09 -12.66
N MET A 47 7.24 5.92 -12.89
CA MET A 47 8.20 7.03 -13.01
C MET A 47 7.98 7.88 -14.27
N THR A 48 7.35 7.34 -15.30
CA THR A 48 7.08 8.01 -16.58
C THR A 48 5.89 8.95 -16.44
N THR A 49 4.79 8.44 -15.90
CA THR A 49 3.53 9.19 -15.77
C THR A 49 3.43 9.93 -14.43
N ARG A 50 4.25 9.56 -13.44
CA ARG A 50 4.24 10.08 -12.06
C ARG A 50 2.92 9.82 -11.33
N VAL A 51 2.35 8.65 -11.56
CA VAL A 51 1.04 8.25 -11.02
C VAL A 51 1.19 6.95 -10.23
N TRP A 52 0.46 6.86 -9.12
CA TRP A 52 0.29 5.63 -8.38
C TRP A 52 -0.82 4.77 -8.97
N SER A 53 -0.58 3.48 -9.04
CA SER A 53 -1.54 2.50 -9.56
C SER A 53 -1.52 1.23 -8.73
N THR A 54 -2.60 0.46 -8.82
CA THR A 54 -2.68 -0.86 -8.19
C THR A 54 -2.83 -1.96 -9.23
N GLU A 55 -2.23 -3.12 -8.97
CA GLU A 55 -2.27 -4.29 -9.85
C GLU A 55 -2.55 -5.55 -9.03
N GLY A 56 -3.44 -6.41 -9.54
CA GLY A 56 -3.82 -7.67 -8.90
C GLY A 56 -5.33 -7.92 -8.95
N ASP A 57 -5.74 -9.09 -8.48
CA ASP A 57 -7.16 -9.51 -8.49
C ASP A 57 -7.98 -8.85 -7.37
N ALA A 58 -7.31 -8.45 -6.28
CA ALA A 58 -7.95 -7.77 -5.17
C ALA A 58 -8.14 -6.28 -5.47
N GLN A 59 -9.39 -5.81 -5.51
CA GLN A 59 -9.70 -4.41 -5.76
C GLN A 59 -9.54 -3.56 -4.49
N PRO A 60 -8.58 -2.62 -4.40
CA PRO A 60 -8.28 -1.88 -3.17
C PRO A 60 -9.49 -1.16 -2.56
N THR A 61 -9.51 -1.03 -1.24
CA THR A 61 -10.56 -0.25 -0.56
C THR A 61 -10.33 1.26 -0.68
N LEU A 62 -9.09 1.69 -0.94
CA LEU A 62 -8.72 3.09 -1.16
C LEU A 62 -8.22 3.32 -2.59
N PRO A 63 -8.40 4.55 -3.15
CA PRO A 63 -7.71 4.95 -4.37
C PRO A 63 -6.19 4.84 -4.21
N ALA A 64 -5.49 4.49 -5.29
CA ALA A 64 -4.04 4.23 -5.28
C ALA A 64 -3.21 5.40 -4.71
N GLU A 65 -3.56 6.65 -5.06
CA GLU A 65 -2.89 7.87 -4.59
C GLU A 65 -3.04 8.08 -3.06
N GLU A 66 -4.24 7.83 -2.53
CA GLU A 66 -4.50 7.94 -1.09
C GLU A 66 -3.76 6.85 -0.33
N LEU A 67 -3.82 5.62 -0.83
CA LEU A 67 -3.10 4.49 -0.26
C LEU A 67 -1.59 4.75 -0.26
N ALA A 68 -1.02 5.25 -1.36
CA ALA A 68 0.39 5.59 -1.44
C ALA A 68 0.81 6.61 -0.39
N THR A 69 0.00 7.64 -0.18
CA THR A 69 0.24 8.65 0.87
C THR A 69 0.30 8.00 2.26
N LEU A 70 -0.61 7.07 2.58
CA LEU A 70 -0.63 6.38 3.87
C LEU A 70 0.57 5.44 4.02
N VAL A 71 0.90 4.70 2.97
CA VAL A 71 2.06 3.80 2.94
C VAL A 71 3.34 4.60 3.19
N GLN A 72 3.59 5.68 2.45
CA GLN A 72 4.78 6.52 2.62
C GLN A 72 4.91 7.07 4.05
N LYS A 73 3.80 7.56 4.61
CA LYS A 73 3.73 8.01 6.02
C LYS A 73 4.11 6.88 6.99
N SER A 74 3.63 5.66 6.76
CA SER A 74 3.93 4.51 7.64
C SER A 74 5.40 4.08 7.60
N PHE A 75 6.08 4.28 6.47
CA PHE A 75 7.51 4.01 6.32
C PHE A 75 8.39 5.17 6.81
N GLY A 76 7.79 6.29 7.24
CA GLY A 76 8.50 7.45 7.80
C GLY A 76 9.22 8.30 6.75
N HIS A 77 8.94 8.11 5.46
CA HIS A 77 9.52 8.91 4.38
C HIS A 77 8.50 9.92 3.86
N PHE A 78 8.82 11.19 4.03
CA PHE A 78 8.44 12.22 3.07
C PHE A 78 9.54 12.19 1.99
N VAL A 79 9.29 11.49 0.88
CA VAL A 79 10.10 11.63 -0.35
C VAL A 79 9.45 12.65 -1.26
#